data_AF-A0A7Y3VZR5-F1
#
_entry.id   AF-A0A7Y3VZR5-F1
#
_cell.length_a   1.000
_cell.length_b   1.000
_cell.length_c   1.000
_cell.angle_alpha   90.00
_cell.angle_beta   90.00
_cell.angle_gamma   90.00
#
_symmetry.space_group_name_H-M   'P 1'
#
loop_
_entity.id
_entity.type
_entity.pdbx_description
1 polymer ?
#
loop_
_entity_poly.entity_id
_entity_poly.type
_entity_poly.pdbx_seq_one_letter_code
_entity_poly.pdbx_strand_id
1 'polypeptide(L)' 'MKKILFSNWHLMRYFRLAFALFLFYQAYETHHWFFVAFGVFFLFQALFNLGCGSNGCNVNYKTQKDE' A
#
# COMPACT_ATOMS: atom_id res chain seq x y z
N MET A 1 -18.57 12.08 -4.69
CA MET A 1 -17.33 11.36 -5.09
C MET A 1 -16.03 11.88 -4.45
N LYS A 2 -16.03 12.93 -3.62
CA LYS A 2 -14.80 13.40 -2.93
C LYS A 2 -14.43 12.58 -1.67
N LYS A 3 -15.41 11.86 -1.10
CA LYS A 3 -15.19 11.11 0.14
C LYS A 3 -14.36 9.84 -0.05
N ILE A 4 -14.30 9.22 -1.23
CA ILE A 4 -13.51 7.98 -1.43
C ILE A 4 -12.00 8.26 -1.45
N LEU A 5 -11.60 9.44 -1.94
CA LEU A 5 -10.19 9.84 -1.98
C LEU A 5 -9.62 10.22 -0.60
N PHE A 6 -10.48 10.52 0.38
CA PHE A 6 -10.08 10.93 1.75
C PHE A 6 -10.65 10.06 2.87
N SER A 7 -11.61 9.19 2.58
CA SER A 7 -12.15 8.20 3.51
C SER A 7 -11.52 6.86 3.21
N ASN A 8 -11.12 6.13 4.26
CA ASN A 8 -10.40 4.85 4.17
C ASN A 8 -8.89 4.95 3.89
N TRP A 9 -8.23 6.05 4.28
CA TRP A 9 -6.77 6.07 4.41
C TRP A 9 -6.34 5.25 5.63
N HIS A 10 -6.15 3.96 5.42
CA HIS A 10 -5.55 3.08 6.42
C HIS A 10 -4.10 3.48 6.69
N LEU A 11 -3.69 3.40 7.97
CA LEU A 11 -2.34 3.68 8.46
C LEU A 11 -1.24 3.02 7.60
N MET A 12 -1.51 1.81 7.09
CA MET A 12 -0.61 1.06 6.20
C MET A 12 -0.27 1.80 4.89
N ARG A 13 -1.20 2.58 4.34
CA ARG A 13 -0.97 3.34 3.10
C ARG A 13 0.03 4.46 3.34
N TYR A 14 -0.11 5.20 4.45
CA TYR A 14 0.85 6.23 4.85
C TYR A 14 2.22 5.64 5.13
N PHE A 15 2.28 4.49 5.81
CA PHE A 15 3.54 3.81 6.07
C PHE A 15 4.29 3.44 4.78
N ARG A 16 3.61 2.82 3.80
CA ARG A 16 4.20 2.48 2.49
C ARG A 16 4.69 3.73 1.75
N LEU A 17 3.92 4.82 1.80
CA LEU A 17 4.26 6.08 1.15
C LEU A 17 5.49 6.74 1.80
N ALA A 18 5.53 6.78 3.14
CA ALA A 18 6.68 7.28 3.89
C ALA A 18 7.94 6.44 3.60
N PHE A 19 7.81 5.12 3.54
CA PHE A 19 8.92 4.23 3.22
C PHE A 19 9.42 4.40 1.78
N ALA A 20 8.51 4.60 0.81
CA ALA A 20 8.90 4.92 -0.57
C ALA A 20 9.71 6.23 -0.66
N LEU A 21 9.26 7.29 0.03
CA LEU A 21 9.98 8.57 0.08
C LEU A 21 11.35 8.43 0.75
N PHE A 22 11.42 7.67 1.84
CA PHE A 22 12.69 7.35 2.50
C PHE A 22 13.67 6.64 1.56
N LEU A 23 13.21 5.65 0.81
CA LEU A 23 14.06 4.94 -0.17
C LEU A 23 14.54 5.87 -1.28
N PHE A 24 13.70 6.80 -1.77
CA PHE A 24 14.16 7.78 -2.76
C PHE A 24 15.18 8.76 -2.19
N TYR A 25 15.02 9.18 -0.94
CA TYR A 25 16.03 10.00 -0.26
C TYR A 25 17.37 9.25 -0.14
N GLN A 26 17.33 7.99 0.28
CA GLN A 26 18.53 7.15 0.34
C GLN A 26 19.14 6.90 -1.04
N ALA A 27 18.31 6.79 -2.09
CA ALA A 27 18.78 6.67 -3.47
C ALA A 27 19.54 7.93 -3.92
N TYR A 28 19.08 9.11 -3.49
CA TYR A 28 19.75 10.38 -3.78
C TYR A 28 21.10 10.50 -3.06
N GLU A 29 21.16 10.18 -1.77
CA GLU A 29 22.40 10.23 -0.99
C GLU A 29 23.43 9.20 -1.50
N THR A 30 23.01 7.94 -1.60
CA THR A 30 23.92 6.82 -1.90
C THR A 30 24.18 6.63 -3.39
N HIS A 31 23.41 7.29 -4.26
CA HIS A 31 23.46 7.14 -5.72
C HIS A 31 23.28 5.68 -6.21
N HIS A 32 22.74 4.79 -5.37
CA HIS A 32 22.48 3.40 -5.73
C HIS A 32 21.10 3.23 -6.36
N TRP A 33 21.08 2.74 -7.60
CA TRP A 33 19.86 2.52 -8.39
C TRP A 33 18.85 1.55 -7.73
N PHE A 34 19.35 0.62 -6.91
CA PHE A 34 18.53 -0.38 -6.21
C PHE A 34 17.44 0.28 -5.35
N PHE A 35 17.77 1.36 -4.65
CA PHE A 35 16.80 2.08 -3.82
C PHE A 35 15.69 2.73 -4.65
N VAL A 36 15.99 3.17 -5.88
CA VAL A 36 14.97 3.69 -6.81
C VAL A 36 13.99 2.59 -7.19
N ALA A 37 14.47 1.39 -7.53
CA ALA A 37 13.62 0.27 -7.91
C ALA A 37 12.63 -0.11 -6.79
N PHE A 38 13.12 -0.22 -5.55
CA PHE A 38 12.26 -0.50 -4.40
C PHE A 38 11.35 0.68 -4.03
N GLY A 39 11.83 1.92 -4.15
CA GLY A 39 11.03 3.12 -3.93
C GLY A 39 9.83 3.19 -4.88
N VAL A 40 10.05 2.92 -6.18
CA VAL A 40 8.98 2.85 -7.19
C VAL A 40 7.98 1.73 -6.86
N PHE A 41 8.47 0.56 -6.46
CA PHE A 41 7.62 -0.56 -6.06
C PHE A 41 6.69 -0.20 -4.89
N PHE A 42 7.23 0.35 -3.80
CA PHE A 42 6.41 0.76 -2.64
C PHE A 42 5.48 1.93 -2.96
N LEU A 43 5.91 2.88 -3.80
CA LEU A 43 5.06 3.97 -4.27
C LEU A 43 3.88 3.44 -5.08
N PHE A 44 4.12 2.48 -5.98
CA PHE A 44 3.07 1.83 -6.76
C PHE A 44 2.06 1.11 -5.86
N GLN A 45 2.54 0.36 -4.86
CA GLN A 45 1.65 -0.25 -3.86
C GLN A 45 0.82 0.77 -3.07
N ALA A 46 1.41 1.91 -2.69
CA ALA A 46 0.72 2.95 -1.94
C ALA A 46 -0.33 3.69 -2.80
N LEU A 47 -0.07 3.86 -4.09
CA LEU A 47 -0.96 4.52 -5.04
C LEU A 47 -2.17 3.64 -5.41
N PHE A 48 -1.90 2.41 -5.84
CA PHE A 48 -2.93 1.49 -6.32
C PHE A 48 -3.53 0.63 -5.20
N ASN A 49 -3.03 0.78 -3.97
CA ASN A 49 -3.38 -0.05 -2.81
C ASN A 49 -3.20 -1.56 -3.10
N LEU A 50 -2.31 -1.87 -4.05
CA LEU A 50 -2.00 -3.24 -4.48
C LEU A 50 -1.16 -3.90 -3.40
N GLY A 51 -1.74 -4.90 -2.77
CA GLY A 51 -1.11 -5.70 -1.73
C GLY A 51 -2.17 -6.55 -1.04
N CYS A 52 -1.73 -7.57 -0.31
CA CYS A 52 -2.62 -8.29 0.60
C CYS A 52 -3.02 -7.33 1.73
N GLY A 53 -4.12 -6.62 1.56
CA GLY A 53 -4.73 -5.77 2.60
C GLY A 53 -5.52 -6.63 3.59
N SER A 54 -6.14 -6.01 4.60
CA SER A 54 -7.03 -6.71 5.55
C SER A 54 -8.23 -7.44 4.89
N ASN A 55 -8.45 -7.25 3.59
CA ASN A 55 -9.46 -7.91 2.77
C ASN A 55 -8.86 -8.85 1.70
N GLY A 56 -7.54 -9.09 1.73
CA GLY A 56 -6.87 -9.99 0.79
C GLY A 56 -7.28 -11.43 1.06
N CYS A 57 -7.99 -12.02 0.09
CA CYS A 57 -8.54 -13.39 0.15
C CYS A 57 -9.43 -13.65 1.39
N ASN A 58 -10.46 -12.83 1.60
CA ASN A 58 -11.53 -13.22 2.50
C ASN A 58 -12.45 -14.25 1.79
N VAL A 59 -12.45 -15.49 2.27
CA VAL A 59 -13.43 -16.50 1.82
C VAL A 59 -14.78 -16.05 2.36
N ASN A 60 -15.71 -15.73 1.46
CA ASN A 60 -17.08 -15.40 1.85
C ASN A 60 -17.76 -16.69 2.33
N TYR A 61 -17.65 -16.98 3.63
CA TYR A 61 -18.49 -17.99 4.26
C TYR A 61 -19.93 -17.47 4.26
N LYS A 62 -20.76 -17.97 3.34
CA LYS A 62 -22.21 -17.78 3.46
C LYS A 62 -22.62 -18.46 4.77
N THR A 63 -23.06 -17.69 5.76
CA THR A 63 -23.75 -18.23 6.93
C THR A 63 -25.01 -18.93 6.42
N GLN A 64 -25.00 -20.26 6.29
CA GLN A 64 -26.22 -21.03 6.25
C GLN A 64 -26.83 -20.86 7.65
N LYS A 65 -27.94 -20.12 7.73
CA LYS A 65 -28.83 -20.23 8.87
C LYS A 65 -29.42 -21.63 8.76
N ASP A 66 -28.99 -22.51 9.64
CA ASP A 66 -29.64 -23.78 9.89
C ASP A 66 -30.98 -23.43 10.56
N GLU A 67 -32.07 -23.61 9.81
CA GLU A 67 -33.46 -23.51 10.30
C GLU A 67 -33.86 -24.83 10.99
#